data_AF-A0A4Y8CYW9-F1
#
_entry.id   AF-A0A4Y8CYW9-F1
#
_cell.length_a   1.000
_cell.length_b   1.000
_cell.length_c   1.000
_cell.angle_alpha   90.00
_cell.angle_beta   90.00
_cell.angle_gamma   90.00
#
_symmetry.space_group_name_H-M   'P 1'
#
loop_
_entity.id
_entity.type
_entity.pdbx_description
1 polymer ?
#
loop_
_entity_poly.entity_id
_entity_poly.type
_entity_poly.pdbx_seq_one_letter_code
_entity_poly.pdbx_strand_id
1 'polypeptide(L)'
;MTAEDSLEKESPWLESQWYPPLDKIIKPWYDCHKFHAMYSYEENEAKWSIQRGSWPMNESIKEIDDDPDAWLICNLILRRSEGQSPSADWYDEKDNSSYHITDAPMPPPKATYQKVSTRRYRAGGDVPLVGLLDSRTYMTDSVSWSIGYGGVLKMAFMFLQHDLTHQSKTLNWLQGKIPSSRFRIPKLIRYEVQMKRHISFETQLYGLNFEQAWPILSAQQRENVITAIKDFIFELSKIKGDKIGSIEGKGILDQYLPVHYELGVSPYDPAGMQASWAKTELAPGLSEICFAHNYLRIPTIGFVSWSLAGFVPKVWVRTKFVVDQGYDMATIQRLNVKLHTGIHNDDVLKYRWSTYRGLGKAPYNMPEIKNLYWKANPMNARAMGEEFINGTGTFIYIIAEDEDAVREQELREQEEKARNRPHRG
;
A
#
# COMPACT_ATOMS: atom_id res chain seq x y z
N MET A 1 4.08 -12.04 -47.16
CA MET A 1 3.76 -10.64 -47.50
C MET A 1 2.97 -10.08 -46.34
N THR A 2 3.45 -8.94 -45.87
CA THR A 2 3.33 -8.36 -44.54
C THR A 2 1.92 -7.92 -44.18
N ALA A 3 1.47 -8.29 -42.98
CA ALA A 3 0.32 -7.69 -42.30
C ALA A 3 0.85 -6.80 -41.17
N GLU A 4 1.59 -5.77 -41.56
CA GLU A 4 1.83 -4.57 -40.77
C GLU A 4 1.06 -3.47 -41.49
N ASP A 5 -0.20 -3.26 -41.09
CA ASP A 5 -0.93 -2.01 -41.27
C ASP A 5 -2.35 -2.16 -40.69
N SER A 6 -2.77 -1.14 -39.93
CA SER A 6 -4.15 -0.85 -39.45
C SER A 6 -4.54 -1.11 -37.98
N LEU A 7 -3.64 -0.87 -37.02
CA LEU A 7 -4.08 -0.43 -35.67
C LEU A 7 -4.19 1.10 -35.52
N GLU A 8 -3.84 1.86 -36.55
CA GLU A 8 -4.04 3.31 -36.58
C GLU A 8 -5.26 3.66 -37.44
N LYS A 9 -6.45 3.49 -36.87
CA LYS A 9 -7.62 4.28 -37.26
C LYS A 9 -8.37 4.78 -36.02
N GLU A 10 -8.07 6.05 -35.76
CA GLU A 10 -8.94 7.10 -35.21
C GLU A 10 -9.46 6.93 -33.78
N SER A 11 -8.74 7.55 -32.85
CA SER A 11 -9.33 8.20 -31.69
C SER A 11 -9.18 9.71 -31.92
N PRO A 12 -10.26 10.51 -32.09
CA PRO A 12 -10.18 11.93 -32.46
C PRO A 12 -9.73 12.86 -31.33
N TRP A 13 -9.10 12.33 -30.28
CA TRP A 13 -8.73 13.08 -29.09
C TRP A 13 -7.35 13.68 -29.28
N LEU A 14 -7.21 14.98 -29.02
CA LEU A 14 -5.89 15.57 -28.77
C LEU A 14 -5.34 14.94 -27.49
N GLU A 15 -4.50 13.92 -27.66
CA GLU A 15 -3.90 13.10 -26.60
C GLU A 15 -3.14 13.92 -25.54
N SER A 16 -2.79 15.18 -25.82
CA SER A 16 -1.87 16.00 -25.03
C SER A 16 -2.33 16.41 -23.63
N GLN A 17 -3.63 16.38 -23.32
CA GLN A 17 -4.12 16.65 -21.95
C GLN A 17 -4.25 15.38 -21.09
N TRP A 18 -4.44 14.22 -21.74
CA TRP A 18 -4.70 12.93 -21.12
C TRP A 18 -3.48 12.01 -21.05
N TYR A 19 -2.48 12.30 -21.88
CA TYR A 19 -1.22 11.57 -21.99
C TYR A 19 -0.06 12.57 -21.94
N PRO A 20 1.02 12.27 -21.22
CA PRO A 20 2.22 13.09 -21.25
C PRO A 20 2.81 13.09 -22.67
N PRO A 21 3.45 14.18 -23.12
CA PRO A 21 4.26 14.17 -24.33
C PRO A 21 5.28 13.02 -24.28
N LEU A 22 5.39 12.23 -25.36
CA LEU A 22 6.21 11.01 -25.41
C LEU A 22 7.69 11.26 -25.05
N ASP A 23 8.19 12.46 -25.32
CA ASP A 23 9.55 12.93 -25.04
C ASP A 23 9.82 13.22 -23.56
N LYS A 24 8.78 13.34 -22.72
CA LYS A 24 8.91 13.55 -21.27
C LYS A 24 8.91 12.25 -20.45
N ILE A 25 8.80 11.10 -21.11
CA ILE A 25 8.75 9.79 -20.44
C ILE A 25 10.17 9.31 -20.15
N ILE A 26 10.51 9.19 -18.85
CA ILE A 26 11.86 8.88 -18.37
C ILE A 26 12.21 7.40 -18.59
N LYS A 27 13.02 7.10 -19.62
CA LYS A 27 13.50 5.74 -19.96
C LYS A 27 14.28 5.02 -18.84
N PRO A 28 15.12 5.66 -18.00
CA PRO A 28 15.85 5.00 -16.91
C PRO A 28 15.00 4.24 -15.88
N TRP A 29 13.75 4.64 -15.67
CA TRP A 29 12.84 3.96 -14.74
C TRP A 29 12.47 2.54 -15.17
N TYR A 30 12.47 2.28 -16.47
CA TYR A 30 12.17 1.00 -17.10
C TYR A 30 13.12 -0.12 -16.69
N ASP A 31 14.41 0.19 -16.56
CA ASP A 31 15.44 -0.81 -16.30
C ASP A 31 15.35 -1.32 -14.85
N CYS A 32 14.93 -0.49 -13.89
CA CYS A 32 14.70 -0.91 -12.51
C CYS A 32 13.55 -1.93 -12.37
N HIS A 33 12.52 -1.86 -13.22
CA HIS A 33 11.37 -2.78 -13.16
C HIS A 33 11.65 -4.14 -13.79
N LYS A 34 12.56 -4.25 -14.76
CA LYS A 34 12.96 -5.54 -15.36
C LYS A 34 13.64 -6.50 -14.37
N PHE A 35 14.24 -5.99 -13.31
CA PHE A 35 14.94 -6.80 -12.32
C PHE A 35 14.05 -7.27 -11.15
N HIS A 36 12.75 -6.93 -11.15
CA HIS A 36 11.89 -7.33 -10.05
C HIS A 36 11.32 -8.74 -10.27
N ALA A 37 11.79 -9.70 -9.47
CA ALA A 37 11.33 -11.10 -9.48
C ALA A 37 9.83 -11.29 -9.10
N MET A 38 9.10 -10.21 -8.82
CA MET A 38 7.66 -10.25 -8.53
C MET A 38 6.80 -10.32 -9.79
N TYR A 39 7.34 -9.93 -10.95
CA TYR A 39 6.57 -9.85 -12.19
C TYR A 39 7.27 -10.58 -13.33
N SER A 40 6.49 -11.22 -14.21
CA SER A 40 6.99 -11.77 -15.46
C SER A 40 7.53 -10.65 -16.36
N TYR A 41 8.34 -11.03 -17.35
CA TYR A 41 8.83 -10.09 -18.35
C TYR A 41 7.67 -9.39 -19.07
N GLU A 42 6.66 -10.16 -19.48
CA GLU A 42 5.45 -9.69 -20.16
C GLU A 42 4.61 -8.78 -19.27
N GLU A 43 4.52 -9.06 -17.96
CA GLU A 43 3.86 -8.18 -16.98
C GLU A 43 4.56 -6.83 -16.89
N ASN A 44 5.89 -6.82 -16.85
CA ASN A 44 6.67 -5.59 -16.81
C ASN A 44 6.52 -4.80 -18.12
N GLU A 45 6.55 -5.45 -19.28
CA GLU A 45 6.32 -4.78 -20.58
C GLU A 45 4.90 -4.23 -20.71
N ALA A 46 3.88 -4.96 -20.25
CA ALA A 46 2.49 -4.50 -20.28
C ALA A 46 2.27 -3.30 -19.35
N LYS A 47 2.80 -3.35 -18.12
CA LYS A 47 2.78 -2.23 -17.18
C LYS A 47 3.47 -1.01 -17.77
N TRP A 48 4.67 -1.21 -18.31
CA TRP A 48 5.44 -0.15 -18.92
C TRP A 48 4.73 0.47 -20.13
N SER A 49 4.06 -0.33 -20.94
CA SER A 49 3.27 0.16 -22.08
C SER A 49 2.07 1.01 -21.62
N ILE A 50 1.41 0.61 -20.52
CA ILE A 50 0.33 1.40 -19.89
C ILE A 50 0.88 2.69 -19.28
N GLN A 51 2.05 2.64 -18.64
CA GLN A 51 2.72 3.81 -18.06
C GLN A 51 3.22 4.78 -19.13
N ARG A 52 3.76 4.30 -20.26
CA ARG A 52 4.14 5.13 -21.41
C ARG A 52 2.94 5.87 -21.99
N GLY A 53 1.79 5.23 -21.99
CA GLY A 53 0.53 5.82 -22.41
C GLY A 53 -0.28 6.38 -21.24
N SER A 54 0.30 6.90 -20.16
CA SER A 54 -0.51 7.62 -19.18
C SER A 54 0.31 8.57 -18.32
N TRP A 55 -0.33 9.57 -17.73
CA TRP A 55 0.36 10.48 -16.80
C TRP A 55 0.96 9.70 -15.63
N PRO A 56 2.11 10.12 -15.09
CA PRO A 56 2.59 9.59 -13.82
C PRO A 56 1.46 9.56 -12.79
N MET A 57 1.34 8.45 -12.05
CA MET A 57 0.20 8.23 -11.15
C MET A 57 0.09 9.37 -10.11
N ASN A 58 1.22 9.90 -9.64
CA ASN A 58 1.30 11.05 -8.74
C ASN A 58 0.90 12.41 -9.38
N GLU A 59 0.75 12.50 -10.69
CA GLU A 59 0.31 13.69 -11.43
C GLU A 59 -1.17 13.62 -11.86
N SER A 60 -1.90 12.62 -11.37
CA SER A 60 -3.24 12.30 -11.85
C SER A 60 -4.36 13.13 -11.22
N ILE A 61 -4.03 13.99 -10.26
CA ILE A 61 -4.90 15.05 -9.72
C ILE A 61 -4.35 16.41 -10.14
N LYS A 62 -5.17 17.20 -10.84
CA LYS A 62 -4.78 18.50 -11.39
C LYS A 62 -5.76 19.58 -10.93
N GLU A 63 -5.27 20.76 -10.62
CA GLU A 63 -6.14 21.90 -10.27
C GLU A 63 -6.74 22.46 -11.55
N ILE A 64 -8.05 22.70 -11.57
CA ILE A 64 -8.71 23.35 -12.71
C ILE A 64 -8.31 24.82 -12.72
N ASP A 65 -7.85 25.32 -13.88
CA ASP A 65 -7.20 26.63 -14.00
C ASP A 65 -8.19 27.77 -13.69
N ASP A 66 -9.44 27.64 -14.13
CA ASP A 66 -10.51 28.64 -14.03
C ASP A 66 -11.51 28.38 -12.88
N ASP A 67 -11.33 27.29 -12.12
CA ASP A 67 -12.18 26.94 -10.97
C ASP A 67 -11.28 26.65 -9.74
N PRO A 68 -11.14 27.60 -8.80
CA PRO A 68 -10.22 27.46 -7.68
C PRO A 68 -10.63 26.42 -6.64
N ASP A 69 -11.86 25.92 -6.71
CA ASP A 69 -12.38 24.91 -5.81
C ASP A 69 -12.62 23.58 -6.53
N ALA A 70 -11.95 23.34 -7.65
CA ALA A 70 -12.10 22.09 -8.38
C ALA A 70 -10.79 21.46 -8.87
N TRP A 71 -10.82 20.12 -8.95
CA TRP A 71 -9.72 19.28 -9.41
C TRP A 71 -10.21 18.32 -10.48
N LEU A 72 -9.40 18.14 -11.53
CA LEU A 72 -9.57 17.10 -12.54
C LEU A 72 -8.79 15.85 -12.12
N ILE A 73 -9.49 14.71 -12.06
CA ILE A 73 -8.97 13.40 -11.66
C ILE A 73 -9.41 12.38 -12.71
N CYS A 74 -8.54 12.03 -13.66
CA CYS A 74 -8.98 11.32 -14.88
C CYS A 74 -10.22 12.04 -15.47
N ASN A 75 -11.30 11.32 -15.79
CA ASN A 75 -12.52 11.92 -16.34
C ASN A 75 -13.50 12.38 -15.25
N LEU A 76 -13.03 12.63 -14.03
CA LEU A 76 -13.85 13.10 -12.91
C LEU A 76 -13.45 14.52 -12.54
N ILE A 77 -14.45 15.33 -12.16
CA ILE A 77 -14.27 16.58 -11.47
C ILE A 77 -14.62 16.38 -10.02
N LEU A 78 -13.66 16.64 -9.14
CA LEU A 78 -13.91 16.86 -7.73
C LEU A 78 -14.12 18.36 -7.53
N ARG A 79 -15.30 18.78 -7.10
CA ARG A 79 -15.62 20.17 -6.78
C ARG A 79 -15.93 20.34 -5.31
N ARG A 80 -15.33 21.34 -4.68
CA ARG A 80 -15.60 21.81 -3.33
C ARG A 80 -16.56 23.00 -3.38
N SER A 81 -17.45 23.08 -2.42
CA SER A 81 -18.37 24.21 -2.22
C SER A 81 -18.47 24.52 -0.73
N GLU A 82 -18.72 25.77 -0.40
CA GLU A 82 -18.83 26.20 1.00
C GLU A 82 -20.19 25.82 1.61
N GLY A 83 -20.16 25.41 2.86
CA GLY A 83 -21.33 25.00 3.62
C GLY A 83 -21.78 23.56 3.35
N GLN A 84 -22.84 23.17 4.03
CA GLN A 84 -23.42 21.84 3.91
C GLN A 84 -24.36 21.77 2.69
N SER A 85 -24.14 20.78 1.84
CA SER A 85 -24.97 20.48 0.68
C SER A 85 -25.56 19.08 0.80
N PRO A 86 -26.89 18.91 0.65
CA PRO A 86 -27.53 17.60 0.77
C PRO A 86 -27.19 16.65 -0.38
N SER A 87 -26.65 17.16 -1.49
CA SER A 87 -26.23 16.37 -2.65
C SER A 87 -24.72 16.09 -2.68
N ALA A 88 -23.99 16.44 -1.62
CA ALA A 88 -22.56 16.19 -1.53
C ALA A 88 -22.27 14.70 -1.39
N ASP A 89 -21.20 14.23 -2.05
CA ASP A 89 -20.65 12.89 -1.83
C ASP A 89 -20.09 12.77 -0.40
N TRP A 90 -19.50 13.85 0.12
CA TRP A 90 -19.22 14.01 1.54
C TRP A 90 -19.16 15.48 1.97
N TYR A 91 -19.33 15.69 3.27
CA TYR A 91 -19.19 16.97 3.93
C TYR A 91 -18.02 16.92 4.92
N ASP A 92 -17.15 17.93 4.87
CA ASP A 92 -16.05 18.13 5.80
C ASP A 92 -16.40 19.23 6.80
N GLU A 93 -16.76 18.83 8.01
CA GLU A 93 -17.15 19.74 9.10
C GLU A 93 -16.02 20.70 9.50
N LYS A 94 -14.75 20.27 9.41
CA LYS A 94 -13.61 21.10 9.84
C LYS A 94 -13.30 22.20 8.85
N ASP A 95 -13.55 21.93 7.57
CA ASP A 95 -13.36 22.89 6.49
C ASP A 95 -14.69 23.60 6.09
N ASN A 96 -15.79 23.27 6.77
CA ASN A 96 -17.16 23.70 6.45
C ASN A 96 -17.43 23.64 4.93
N SER A 97 -17.10 22.52 4.32
CA SER A 97 -17.10 22.38 2.86
C SER A 97 -17.72 21.07 2.40
N SER A 98 -18.54 21.15 1.37
CA SER A 98 -19.15 20.01 0.69
C SER A 98 -18.39 19.67 -0.57
N TYR A 99 -18.20 18.38 -0.82
CA TYR A 99 -17.47 17.86 -1.98
C TYR A 99 -18.39 17.04 -2.88
N HIS A 100 -18.28 17.30 -4.18
CA HIS A 100 -19.04 16.63 -5.23
C HIS A 100 -18.07 16.02 -6.24
N ILE A 101 -18.33 14.77 -6.63
CA ILE A 101 -17.61 14.06 -7.68
C ILE A 101 -18.56 13.88 -8.86
N THR A 102 -18.27 14.57 -9.95
CA THR A 102 -19.06 14.50 -11.19
C THR A 102 -18.18 14.03 -12.35
N ASP A 103 -18.79 13.56 -13.42
CA ASP A 103 -18.05 13.34 -14.67
C ASP A 103 -17.59 14.69 -15.24
N ALA A 104 -16.39 14.72 -15.81
CA ALA A 104 -15.87 15.87 -16.50
C ALA A 104 -16.62 16.07 -17.84
N PRO A 105 -16.88 17.33 -18.26
CA PRO A 105 -17.42 17.60 -19.59
C PRO A 105 -16.41 17.18 -20.67
N MET A 106 -16.89 17.11 -21.92
CA MET A 106 -16.06 16.86 -23.09
C MET A 106 -16.04 18.13 -23.98
N PRO A 107 -14.87 18.75 -24.24
CA PRO A 107 -13.55 18.44 -23.68
C PRO A 107 -13.45 18.74 -22.18
N PRO A 108 -12.50 18.12 -21.45
CA PRO A 108 -12.27 18.44 -20.05
C PRO A 108 -11.86 19.91 -19.88
N PRO A 109 -12.11 20.51 -18.71
CA PRO A 109 -11.61 21.83 -18.40
C PRO A 109 -10.08 21.81 -18.34
N LYS A 110 -9.47 22.95 -18.67
CA LYS A 110 -8.02 23.09 -18.61
C LYS A 110 -7.58 22.94 -17.15
N ALA A 111 -6.64 22.04 -16.90
CA ALA A 111 -6.15 21.76 -15.57
C ALA A 111 -4.63 21.59 -15.54
N THR A 112 -4.02 22.07 -14.47
CA THR A 112 -2.57 22.08 -14.27
C THR A 112 -2.19 21.21 -13.07
N TYR A 113 -1.21 20.32 -13.26
CA TYR A 113 -0.64 19.58 -12.14
C TYR A 113 0.17 20.52 -11.25
N GLN A 114 -0.04 20.41 -9.95
CA GLN A 114 0.71 21.14 -8.94
C GLN A 114 1.37 20.13 -8.00
N LYS A 115 2.70 20.22 -7.85
CA LYS A 115 3.46 19.35 -6.94
C LYS A 115 2.98 19.48 -5.49
N VAL A 116 2.60 20.69 -5.11
CA VAL A 116 1.95 21.01 -3.85
C VAL A 116 0.70 21.79 -4.22
N SER A 117 -0.47 21.38 -3.71
CA SER A 117 -1.71 22.09 -4.02
C SER A 117 -1.57 23.57 -3.63
N THR A 118 -1.99 24.45 -4.55
CA THR A 118 -2.03 25.90 -4.32
C THR A 118 -3.28 26.28 -3.52
N ARG A 119 -4.26 25.38 -3.46
CA ARG A 119 -5.50 25.56 -2.71
C ARG A 119 -5.30 25.17 -1.24
N ARG A 120 -5.91 25.95 -0.35
CA ARG A 120 -5.76 25.85 1.11
C ARG A 120 -7.11 25.63 1.78
N TYR A 121 -7.07 25.24 3.05
CA TYR A 121 -8.25 25.16 3.91
C TYR A 121 -8.89 26.54 4.08
N ARG A 122 -10.24 26.57 4.13
CA ARG A 122 -11.01 27.80 4.37
C ARG A 122 -10.88 28.26 5.82
N ALA A 123 -10.69 27.32 6.74
CA ALA A 123 -10.49 27.57 8.16
C ALA A 123 -9.17 28.31 8.50
N GLY A 124 -8.33 28.59 7.50
CA GLY A 124 -7.07 29.32 7.63
C GLY A 124 -5.83 28.42 7.72
N GLY A 125 -4.66 29.01 7.46
CA GLY A 125 -3.34 28.36 7.52
C GLY A 125 -2.75 27.97 6.16
N ASP A 126 -1.45 27.64 6.16
CA ASP A 126 -0.68 27.31 4.95
C ASP A 126 -0.76 25.83 4.56
N VAL A 127 -1.67 25.06 5.17
CA VAL A 127 -1.79 23.62 4.90
C VAL A 127 -2.49 23.42 3.55
N PRO A 128 -1.89 22.66 2.60
CA PRO A 128 -2.54 22.31 1.34
C PRO A 128 -3.84 21.54 1.59
N LEU A 129 -4.89 21.87 0.84
CA LEU A 129 -6.15 21.16 0.89
C LEU A 129 -6.01 19.74 0.34
N VAL A 130 -5.28 19.61 -0.77
CA VAL A 130 -4.91 18.32 -1.37
C VAL A 130 -3.46 18.04 -1.05
N GLY A 131 -3.21 16.92 -0.36
CA GLY A 131 -1.88 16.52 0.10
C GLY A 131 -1.54 15.12 -0.36
N LEU A 132 -0.33 14.91 -0.89
CA LEU A 132 0.16 13.57 -1.20
C LEU A 132 0.43 12.81 0.11
N LEU A 133 -0.25 11.68 0.32
CA LEU A 133 -0.10 10.82 1.52
C LEU A 133 0.91 9.70 1.29
N ASP A 134 0.81 9.03 0.14
CA ASP A 134 1.66 7.89 -0.21
C ASP A 134 1.79 7.85 -1.74
N SER A 135 2.99 7.58 -2.24
CA SER A 135 3.26 7.36 -3.66
C SER A 135 4.17 6.16 -3.77
N ARG A 136 3.59 5.02 -4.11
CA ARG A 136 4.31 3.75 -4.23
C ARG A 136 4.49 3.44 -5.70
N THR A 137 5.68 3.75 -6.15
CA THR A 137 6.04 3.64 -7.55
C THR A 137 6.76 2.34 -7.88
N TYR A 138 7.10 1.53 -6.88
CA TYR A 138 7.96 0.35 -7.06
C TYR A 138 7.23 -1.00 -6.88
N MET A 139 6.12 -1.03 -6.14
CA MET A 139 5.39 -2.28 -5.84
C MET A 139 4.01 -2.33 -6.46
N THR A 140 3.18 -1.33 -6.18
CA THR A 140 1.74 -1.38 -6.50
C THR A 140 1.30 -0.33 -7.53
N ASP A 141 2.23 0.49 -8.02
CA ASP A 141 1.96 1.68 -8.85
C ASP A 141 0.70 2.41 -8.39
N SER A 142 0.70 2.73 -7.10
CA SER A 142 -0.45 3.27 -6.41
C SER A 142 -0.08 4.54 -5.68
N VAL A 143 -1.03 5.44 -5.63
CA VAL A 143 -0.87 6.74 -4.99
C VAL A 143 -2.10 7.01 -4.12
N SER A 144 -1.91 7.79 -3.07
CA SER A 144 -2.99 8.25 -2.21
C SER A 144 -2.82 9.72 -1.88
N TRP A 145 -3.90 10.47 -1.93
CA TRP A 145 -3.95 11.87 -1.52
C TRP A 145 -5.02 12.08 -0.46
N SER A 146 -4.75 12.95 0.51
CA SER A 146 -5.78 13.53 1.37
C SER A 146 -6.47 14.65 0.60
N ILE A 147 -7.78 14.77 0.80
CA ILE A 147 -8.61 15.84 0.27
C ILE A 147 -9.37 16.43 1.44
N GLY A 148 -8.98 17.64 1.83
CA GLY A 148 -9.42 18.23 3.08
C GLY A 148 -9.05 17.34 4.26
N TYR A 149 -9.88 17.40 5.29
CA TYR A 149 -9.82 16.52 6.44
C TYR A 149 -10.69 15.27 6.24
N GLY A 150 -11.69 15.29 5.36
CA GLY A 150 -12.70 14.24 5.26
C GLY A 150 -12.40 13.10 4.27
N GLY A 151 -11.63 13.36 3.20
CA GLY A 151 -11.52 12.47 2.05
C GLY A 151 -10.11 11.95 1.79
N VAL A 152 -10.03 10.74 1.22
CA VAL A 152 -8.81 10.17 0.65
C VAL A 152 -9.10 9.66 -0.75
N LEU A 153 -8.36 10.17 -1.73
CA LEU A 153 -8.32 9.60 -3.08
C LEU A 153 -7.21 8.56 -3.14
N LYS A 154 -7.53 7.35 -3.61
CA LYS A 154 -6.53 6.33 -3.96
C LYS A 154 -6.66 5.98 -5.43
N MET A 155 -5.52 5.87 -6.09
CA MET A 155 -5.44 5.38 -7.46
C MET A 155 -4.39 4.29 -7.57
N ALA A 156 -4.67 3.27 -8.36
CA ALA A 156 -3.74 2.20 -8.68
C ALA A 156 -3.99 1.71 -10.11
N PHE A 157 -2.95 1.24 -10.80
CA PHE A 157 -3.17 0.55 -12.07
C PHE A 157 -3.93 -0.76 -11.87
N MET A 158 -4.73 -1.13 -12.87
CA MET A 158 -5.31 -2.45 -12.94
C MET A 158 -4.22 -3.48 -13.19
N PHE A 159 -4.07 -4.45 -12.27
CA PHE A 159 -3.25 -5.64 -12.51
C PHE A 159 -4.04 -6.59 -13.41
N LEU A 160 -3.88 -6.44 -14.73
CA LEU A 160 -4.69 -7.13 -15.73
C LEU A 160 -4.52 -8.66 -15.73
N GLN A 161 -3.52 -9.21 -15.03
CA GLN A 161 -3.17 -10.64 -15.08
C GLN A 161 -3.67 -11.47 -13.89
N HIS A 162 -4.24 -10.84 -12.85
CA HIS A 162 -4.71 -11.58 -11.67
C HIS A 162 -6.15 -11.21 -11.38
N ASP A 163 -6.99 -12.23 -11.19
CA ASP A 163 -8.34 -12.04 -10.70
C ASP A 163 -8.27 -11.81 -9.18
N LEU A 164 -8.25 -10.53 -8.79
CA LEU A 164 -8.16 -10.07 -7.41
C LEU A 164 -9.43 -9.30 -7.03
N THR A 165 -9.81 -9.38 -5.75
CA THR A 165 -10.88 -8.51 -5.22
C THR A 165 -10.34 -7.10 -5.03
N HIS A 166 -11.02 -6.11 -5.61
CA HIS A 166 -10.68 -4.71 -5.39
C HIS A 166 -11.06 -4.26 -3.96
N GLN A 167 -10.25 -3.38 -3.36
CA GLN A 167 -10.45 -2.89 -1.99
C GLN A 167 -11.87 -2.33 -1.75
N SER A 168 -12.48 -1.67 -2.74
CA SER A 168 -13.83 -1.11 -2.63
C SER A 168 -14.88 -2.18 -2.30
N LYS A 169 -14.75 -3.39 -2.85
CA LYS A 169 -15.61 -4.53 -2.55
C LYS A 169 -15.40 -5.00 -1.12
N THR A 170 -14.14 -5.13 -0.69
CA THR A 170 -13.79 -5.52 0.68
C THR A 170 -14.32 -4.52 1.72
N LEU A 171 -14.11 -3.22 1.50
CA LEU A 171 -14.61 -2.17 2.40
C LEU A 171 -16.12 -2.17 2.52
N ASN A 172 -16.84 -2.35 1.40
CA ASN A 172 -18.29 -2.44 1.41
C ASN A 172 -18.78 -3.69 2.14
N TRP A 173 -18.14 -4.85 1.91
CA TRP A 173 -18.48 -6.09 2.59
C TRP A 173 -18.23 -6.04 4.10
N LEU A 174 -17.19 -5.31 4.54
CA LEU A 174 -16.86 -5.14 5.95
C LEU A 174 -17.81 -4.21 6.72
N GLN A 175 -18.62 -3.41 6.03
CA GLN A 175 -19.58 -2.52 6.70
C GLN A 175 -20.53 -3.35 7.57
N GLY A 176 -20.57 -3.03 8.87
CA GLY A 176 -21.38 -3.76 9.85
C GLY A 176 -20.85 -5.13 10.27
N LYS A 177 -19.71 -5.61 9.74
CA LYS A 177 -19.09 -6.89 10.14
C LYS A 177 -18.02 -6.76 11.21
N ILE A 178 -17.49 -5.55 11.42
CA ILE A 178 -16.49 -5.29 12.47
C ILE A 178 -17.26 -4.83 13.72
N PRO A 179 -17.36 -5.67 14.77
CA PRO A 179 -18.21 -5.39 15.92
C PRO A 179 -17.60 -4.35 16.88
N SER A 180 -16.29 -4.12 16.80
CA SER A 180 -15.58 -3.25 17.73
C SER A 180 -15.58 -1.81 17.24
N SER A 181 -16.21 -0.91 18.00
CA SER A 181 -16.12 0.55 17.80
C SER A 181 -14.71 1.10 18.02
N ARG A 182 -13.81 0.29 18.60
CA ARG A 182 -12.41 0.64 18.83
C ARG A 182 -11.62 0.80 17.55
N PHE A 183 -12.01 0.11 16.47
CA PHE A 183 -11.29 0.15 15.20
C PHE A 183 -12.17 0.74 14.12
N ARG A 184 -11.67 1.81 13.50
CA ARG A 184 -12.32 2.43 12.34
C ARG A 184 -11.73 1.86 11.06
N ILE A 185 -12.59 1.69 10.05
CA ILE A 185 -12.20 1.43 8.68
C ILE A 185 -12.68 2.57 7.80
N PRO A 186 -11.98 2.86 6.68
CA PRO A 186 -12.48 3.82 5.71
C PRO A 186 -13.83 3.36 5.17
N LYS A 187 -14.77 4.28 5.00
CA LYS A 187 -15.98 4.05 4.22
C LYS A 187 -15.69 4.41 2.78
N LEU A 188 -16.18 3.60 1.86
CA LEU A 188 -16.12 3.92 0.44
C LEU A 188 -17.12 5.06 0.16
N ILE A 189 -16.63 6.14 -0.44
CA ILE A 189 -17.43 7.26 -0.93
C ILE A 189 -17.83 6.98 -2.38
N ARG A 190 -16.82 6.73 -3.24
CA ARG A 190 -17.02 6.42 -4.66
C ARG A 190 -15.93 5.48 -5.15
N TYR A 191 -16.26 4.64 -6.12
CA TYR A 191 -15.32 3.77 -6.82
C TYR A 191 -15.59 3.78 -8.32
N GLU A 192 -14.54 3.91 -9.10
CA GLU A 192 -14.59 3.93 -10.57
C GLU A 192 -13.42 3.15 -11.16
N VAL A 193 -13.60 2.70 -12.40
CA VAL A 193 -12.52 2.18 -13.25
C VAL A 193 -12.45 3.02 -14.50
N GLN A 194 -11.36 3.78 -14.65
CA GLN A 194 -11.16 4.66 -15.81
C GLN A 194 -9.70 4.59 -16.24
N MET A 195 -9.45 4.67 -17.56
CA MET A 195 -8.09 4.72 -18.10
C MET A 195 -7.17 3.61 -17.58
N LYS A 196 -7.69 2.38 -17.40
CA LYS A 196 -6.99 1.22 -16.80
C LYS A 196 -6.52 1.44 -15.35
N ARG A 197 -7.22 2.28 -14.60
CA ARG A 197 -6.93 2.60 -13.21
C ARG A 197 -8.13 2.31 -12.35
N HIS A 198 -7.87 1.74 -11.19
CA HIS A 198 -8.81 1.77 -10.07
C HIS A 198 -8.73 3.15 -9.42
N ILE A 199 -9.88 3.79 -9.24
CA ILE A 199 -10.02 5.08 -8.59
C ILE A 199 -11.01 4.89 -7.44
N SER A 200 -10.59 5.15 -6.22
CA SER A 200 -11.47 5.09 -5.05
C SER A 200 -11.34 6.33 -4.20
N PHE A 201 -12.49 6.91 -3.85
CA PHE A 201 -12.64 7.92 -2.83
C PHE A 201 -13.12 7.23 -1.55
N GLU A 202 -12.42 7.47 -0.46
CA GLU A 202 -12.68 6.86 0.85
C GLU A 202 -12.71 7.94 1.92
N THR A 203 -13.40 7.70 3.04
CA THR A 203 -13.31 8.60 4.20
C THR A 203 -11.91 8.52 4.82
N GLN A 204 -11.35 9.67 5.19
CA GLN A 204 -10.07 9.71 5.89
C GLN A 204 -10.19 9.18 7.32
N LEU A 205 -9.20 8.37 7.72
CA LEU A 205 -8.95 8.07 9.12
C LEU A 205 -7.86 9.02 9.63
N TYR A 206 -8.19 9.83 10.63
CA TYR A 206 -7.22 10.74 11.26
C TYR A 206 -6.18 10.00 12.09
N GLY A 207 -5.10 10.71 12.42
CA GLY A 207 -4.07 10.22 13.32
C GLY A 207 -2.76 9.98 12.60
N LEU A 208 -1.73 9.76 13.41
CA LEU A 208 -0.41 9.41 12.90
C LEU A 208 -0.45 7.98 12.38
N ASN A 209 0.23 7.75 11.26
CA ASN A 209 0.57 6.39 10.87
C ASN A 209 1.51 5.78 11.92
N PHE A 210 1.65 4.46 11.89
CA PHE A 210 2.39 3.73 12.90
C PHE A 210 3.84 4.20 12.97
N GLU A 211 4.42 4.47 11.81
CA GLU A 211 5.82 4.87 11.65
C GLU A 211 6.09 6.26 12.25
N GLN A 212 5.13 7.18 12.16
CA GLN A 212 5.19 8.50 12.77
C GLN A 212 4.90 8.44 14.28
N ALA A 213 3.98 7.59 14.70
CA ALA A 213 3.60 7.47 16.10
C ALA A 213 4.67 6.77 16.92
N TRP A 214 5.24 5.67 16.42
CA TRP A 214 6.09 4.79 17.21
C TRP A 214 7.26 5.47 17.94
N PRO A 215 8.03 6.38 17.31
CA PRO A 215 9.15 7.06 17.97
C PRO A 215 8.71 7.93 19.16
N ILE A 216 7.49 8.46 19.13
CA ILE A 216 6.96 9.37 20.17
C ILE A 216 6.18 8.64 21.27
N LEU A 217 5.88 7.34 21.09
CA LEU A 217 5.18 6.55 22.10
C LEU A 217 6.16 6.10 23.20
N SER A 218 5.74 6.23 24.45
CA SER A 218 6.38 5.56 25.59
C SER A 218 6.29 4.04 25.47
N ALA A 219 7.14 3.32 26.21
CA ALA A 219 7.13 1.85 26.22
C ALA A 219 5.74 1.27 26.55
N GLN A 220 5.03 1.85 27.52
CA GLN A 220 3.67 1.42 27.88
C GLN A 220 2.66 1.67 26.76
N GLN A 221 2.76 2.80 26.07
CA GLN A 221 1.88 3.09 24.93
C GLN A 221 2.15 2.15 23.76
N ARG A 222 3.41 1.78 23.49
CA ARG A 222 3.77 0.76 22.48
C ARG A 222 3.13 -0.59 22.80
N GLU A 223 3.17 -1.03 24.05
CA GLU A 223 2.47 -2.26 24.49
C GLU A 223 0.95 -2.17 24.32
N ASN A 224 0.36 -0.99 24.60
CA ASN A 224 -1.06 -0.77 24.40
C ASN A 224 -1.45 -0.87 22.92
N VAL A 225 -0.60 -0.37 22.01
CA VAL A 225 -0.82 -0.51 20.56
C VAL A 225 -0.67 -1.96 20.11
N ILE A 226 0.38 -2.68 20.53
CA ILE A 226 0.53 -4.11 20.26
C ILE A 226 -0.71 -4.89 20.74
N THR A 227 -1.22 -4.54 21.92
CA THR A 227 -2.44 -5.16 22.48
C THR A 227 -3.67 -4.86 21.63
N ALA A 228 -3.87 -3.61 21.22
CA ALA A 228 -4.96 -3.26 20.31
C ALA A 228 -4.88 -4.02 18.98
N ILE A 229 -3.69 -4.18 18.40
CA ILE A 229 -3.50 -4.93 17.15
C ILE A 229 -3.87 -6.39 17.31
N LYS A 230 -3.45 -7.03 18.41
CA LYS A 230 -3.85 -8.41 18.73
C LYS A 230 -5.36 -8.51 18.87
N ASP A 231 -5.99 -7.62 19.64
CA ASP A 231 -7.44 -7.59 19.83
C ASP A 231 -8.17 -7.50 18.48
N PHE A 232 -7.73 -6.62 17.59
CA PHE A 232 -8.29 -6.49 16.25
C PHE A 232 -8.16 -7.76 15.42
N ILE A 233 -6.98 -8.38 15.43
CA ILE A 233 -6.72 -9.64 14.72
C ILE A 233 -7.62 -10.75 15.27
N PHE A 234 -7.81 -10.82 16.59
CA PHE A 234 -8.76 -11.74 17.20
C PHE A 234 -10.18 -11.47 16.72
N GLU A 235 -10.63 -10.21 16.70
CA GLU A 235 -11.97 -9.85 16.20
C GLU A 235 -12.18 -10.24 14.73
N LEU A 236 -11.25 -9.90 13.83
CA LEU A 236 -11.36 -10.29 12.41
C LEU A 236 -11.40 -11.80 12.24
N SER A 237 -10.60 -12.52 13.03
CA SER A 237 -10.52 -13.98 12.93
C SER A 237 -11.80 -14.71 13.34
N LYS A 238 -12.75 -14.03 13.98
CA LYS A 238 -14.08 -14.58 14.26
C LYS A 238 -14.89 -14.79 12.98
N ILE A 239 -14.59 -14.04 11.91
CA ILE A 239 -15.22 -14.21 10.60
C ILE A 239 -14.55 -15.40 9.91
N LYS A 240 -15.29 -16.51 9.78
CA LYS A 240 -14.81 -17.77 9.21
C LYS A 240 -15.03 -17.82 7.70
N GLY A 241 -14.18 -18.58 7.03
CA GLY A 241 -14.36 -18.99 5.65
C GLY A 241 -14.01 -20.47 5.50
N ASP A 242 -14.30 -21.04 4.33
CA ASP A 242 -14.08 -22.47 4.07
C ASP A 242 -12.81 -22.73 3.24
N LYS A 243 -12.30 -21.70 2.57
CA LYS A 243 -11.15 -21.79 1.65
C LYS A 243 -10.32 -20.52 1.70
N ILE A 244 -9.06 -20.65 1.29
CA ILE A 244 -8.21 -19.48 1.04
C ILE A 244 -8.84 -18.65 -0.08
N GLY A 245 -8.78 -17.33 0.01
CA GLY A 245 -9.27 -16.43 -1.02
C GLY A 245 -9.87 -15.14 -0.47
N SER A 246 -10.05 -14.17 -1.34
CA SER A 246 -10.75 -12.92 -1.00
C SER A 246 -12.25 -13.14 -0.78
N ILE A 247 -12.97 -12.06 -0.42
CA ILE A 247 -14.42 -12.12 -0.16
C ILE A 247 -15.26 -12.53 -1.37
N GLU A 248 -14.74 -12.34 -2.59
CA GLU A 248 -15.39 -12.77 -3.84
C GLU A 248 -14.91 -14.18 -4.25
N GLY A 249 -14.13 -14.86 -3.40
CA GLY A 249 -13.52 -16.16 -3.71
C GLY A 249 -12.37 -16.09 -4.71
N LYS A 250 -11.90 -14.88 -5.02
CA LYS A 250 -10.78 -14.57 -5.93
C LYS A 250 -9.43 -14.62 -5.21
N GLY A 251 -8.34 -14.42 -5.95
CA GLY A 251 -7.00 -14.42 -5.40
C GLY A 251 -6.71 -13.37 -4.32
N ILE A 252 -5.63 -13.60 -3.56
CA ILE A 252 -5.07 -12.66 -2.58
C ILE A 252 -3.64 -12.34 -3.00
N LEU A 253 -3.29 -11.06 -3.13
CA LEU A 253 -1.93 -10.65 -3.48
C LEU A 253 -0.99 -10.73 -2.25
N ASP A 254 -0.74 -11.95 -1.76
CA ASP A 254 0.14 -12.26 -0.64
C ASP A 254 1.27 -13.19 -1.10
N GLN A 255 2.44 -12.62 -1.43
CA GLN A 255 3.58 -13.36 -1.99
C GLN A 255 4.21 -14.40 -1.04
N TYR A 256 3.89 -14.33 0.26
CA TYR A 256 4.42 -15.27 1.25
C TYR A 256 3.42 -16.38 1.59
N LEU A 257 2.15 -16.22 1.22
CA LEU A 257 1.13 -17.23 1.50
C LEU A 257 1.36 -18.53 0.69
N PRO A 258 1.61 -18.52 -0.63
CA PRO A 258 1.98 -19.74 -1.35
C PRO A 258 3.40 -20.17 -0.99
N VAL A 259 3.58 -21.45 -0.66
CA VAL A 259 4.92 -22.03 -0.38
C VAL A 259 5.53 -22.73 -1.59
N HIS A 260 4.73 -23.02 -2.60
CA HIS A 260 5.16 -23.58 -3.87
C HIS A 260 4.51 -22.84 -5.03
N TYR A 261 5.28 -22.69 -6.10
CA TYR A 261 4.89 -22.03 -7.33
C TYR A 261 4.82 -23.08 -8.44
N GLU A 262 3.69 -23.18 -9.12
CA GLU A 262 3.53 -24.02 -10.30
C GLU A 262 3.66 -23.14 -11.55
N LEU A 263 4.53 -23.53 -12.49
CA LEU A 263 4.76 -22.75 -13.71
C LEU A 263 3.46 -22.62 -14.51
N GLY A 264 3.11 -21.40 -14.90
CA GLY A 264 1.90 -21.12 -15.67
C GLY A 264 0.60 -21.02 -14.85
N VAL A 265 0.68 -21.23 -13.52
CA VAL A 265 -0.43 -20.98 -12.61
C VAL A 265 -0.16 -19.67 -11.88
N SER A 266 -1.16 -18.79 -11.79
CA SER A 266 -1.01 -17.56 -11.00
C SER A 266 -0.67 -17.94 -9.55
N PRO A 267 0.38 -17.35 -8.95
CA PRO A 267 0.70 -17.59 -7.56
C PRO A 267 -0.40 -17.13 -6.60
N TYR A 268 -1.33 -16.31 -7.12
CA TYR A 268 -2.43 -15.76 -6.35
C TYR A 268 -3.73 -16.55 -6.52
N ASP A 269 -3.72 -17.63 -7.28
CA ASP A 269 -4.90 -18.50 -7.42
C ASP A 269 -5.25 -19.15 -6.06
N PRO A 270 -6.49 -19.00 -5.58
CA PRO A 270 -6.92 -19.56 -4.30
C PRO A 270 -6.72 -21.08 -4.17
N ALA A 271 -6.99 -21.85 -5.23
CA ALA A 271 -6.86 -23.30 -5.19
C ALA A 271 -5.38 -23.70 -5.19
N GLY A 272 -4.55 -23.03 -5.99
CA GLY A 272 -3.09 -23.19 -5.99
C GLY A 272 -2.48 -22.89 -4.62
N MET A 273 -2.88 -21.79 -3.97
CA MET A 273 -2.44 -21.45 -2.61
C MET A 273 -2.80 -22.55 -1.61
N GLN A 274 -4.05 -23.02 -1.61
CA GLN A 274 -4.50 -24.06 -0.70
C GLN A 274 -3.81 -25.41 -0.96
N ALA A 275 -3.61 -25.77 -2.23
CA ALA A 275 -2.86 -26.96 -2.62
C ALA A 275 -1.40 -26.89 -2.18
N SER A 276 -0.76 -25.71 -2.26
CA SER A 276 0.62 -25.54 -1.81
C SER A 276 0.80 -25.85 -0.32
N TRP A 277 -0.18 -25.49 0.52
CA TRP A 277 -0.18 -25.85 1.94
C TRP A 277 -0.46 -27.34 2.15
N ALA A 278 -1.47 -27.88 1.46
CA ALA A 278 -1.87 -29.28 1.60
C ALA A 278 -0.76 -30.29 1.20
N LYS A 279 0.12 -29.91 0.27
CA LYS A 279 1.24 -30.74 -0.21
C LYS A 279 2.47 -30.71 0.72
N THR A 280 2.45 -29.93 1.81
CA THR A 280 3.60 -29.74 2.71
C THR A 280 3.25 -30.09 4.15
N GLU A 281 4.24 -30.02 5.04
CA GLU A 281 4.02 -30.16 6.48
C GLU A 281 3.12 -29.04 7.07
N LEU A 282 2.72 -28.03 6.28
CA LEU A 282 1.79 -26.97 6.68
C LEU A 282 0.31 -27.37 6.61
N ALA A 283 -0.02 -28.54 6.06
CA ALA A 283 -1.40 -29.01 5.93
C ALA A 283 -2.25 -28.91 7.22
N PRO A 284 -1.73 -29.20 8.44
CA PRO A 284 -2.47 -29.01 9.68
C PRO A 284 -2.96 -27.56 9.91
N GLY A 285 -2.24 -26.59 9.35
CA GLY A 285 -2.60 -25.17 9.38
C GLY A 285 -3.90 -24.81 8.65
N LEU A 286 -4.36 -25.67 7.72
CA LEU A 286 -5.61 -25.48 6.97
C LEU A 286 -6.87 -25.87 7.74
N SER A 287 -6.73 -26.37 8.97
CA SER A 287 -7.85 -26.82 9.81
C SER A 287 -8.85 -25.70 10.17
N GLU A 288 -8.40 -24.45 10.15
CA GLU A 288 -9.26 -23.29 10.39
C GLU A 288 -8.86 -22.15 9.48
N ILE A 289 -9.81 -21.65 8.68
CA ILE A 289 -9.64 -20.49 7.81
C ILE A 289 -10.43 -19.31 8.39
N CYS A 290 -9.80 -18.14 8.45
CA CYS A 290 -10.44 -16.93 8.94
C CYS A 290 -10.11 -15.71 8.11
N PHE A 291 -10.96 -14.68 8.20
CA PHE A 291 -10.72 -13.41 7.56
C PHE A 291 -9.57 -12.66 8.25
N ALA A 292 -8.66 -12.11 7.45
CA ALA A 292 -7.54 -11.33 7.91
C ALA A 292 -7.29 -10.15 6.97
N HIS A 293 -6.71 -9.07 7.52
CA HIS A 293 -6.32 -7.90 6.74
C HIS A 293 -5.13 -8.19 5.80
N ASN A 294 -4.25 -9.12 6.19
CA ASN A 294 -3.03 -9.53 5.48
C ASN A 294 -2.01 -8.42 5.17
N TYR A 295 -2.21 -7.17 5.60
CA TYR A 295 -1.27 -6.08 5.36
C TYR A 295 -1.48 -4.94 6.35
N LEU A 296 -1.11 -5.18 7.62
CA LEU A 296 -1.42 -4.23 8.69
C LEU A 296 -0.63 -2.93 8.54
N ARG A 297 -1.31 -1.92 8.00
CA ARG A 297 -0.91 -0.52 8.08
C ARG A 297 -1.82 0.18 9.07
N ILE A 298 -1.21 0.72 10.12
CA ILE A 298 -1.93 1.06 11.34
C ILE A 298 -1.83 2.57 11.54
N PRO A 299 -2.81 3.37 11.09
CA PRO A 299 -3.06 4.61 11.77
C PRO A 299 -3.48 4.30 13.22
N THR A 300 -3.05 5.15 14.15
CA THR A 300 -3.32 5.01 15.59
C THR A 300 -4.79 4.75 15.97
N ILE A 301 -5.77 5.04 15.09
CA ILE A 301 -7.21 4.86 15.35
C ILE A 301 -7.90 3.82 14.44
N GLY A 302 -7.19 3.13 13.55
CA GLY A 302 -7.84 2.23 12.59
C GLY A 302 -6.91 1.50 11.63
N PHE A 303 -7.47 0.93 10.57
CA PHE A 303 -6.72 0.15 9.57
C PHE A 303 -7.06 0.60 8.16
N VAL A 304 -6.04 0.72 7.31
CA VAL A 304 -6.15 1.13 5.91
C VAL A 304 -5.54 0.09 4.98
N SER A 305 -5.82 0.20 3.68
CA SER A 305 -5.26 -0.67 2.63
C SER A 305 -5.78 -2.10 2.69
N TRP A 306 -7.09 -2.22 2.53
CA TRP A 306 -7.86 -3.48 2.58
C TRP A 306 -7.83 -4.28 1.27
N SER A 307 -6.96 -3.93 0.32
CA SER A 307 -6.82 -4.63 -0.97
C SER A 307 -6.28 -6.06 -0.86
N LEU A 308 -5.55 -6.37 0.22
CA LEU A 308 -4.99 -7.71 0.47
C LEU A 308 -5.82 -8.54 1.43
N ALA A 309 -6.93 -8.00 1.95
CA ALA A 309 -7.72 -8.68 2.95
C ALA A 309 -8.49 -9.86 2.36
N GLY A 310 -8.54 -10.96 3.10
CA GLY A 310 -9.14 -12.20 2.64
C GLY A 310 -9.11 -13.30 3.69
N PHE A 311 -9.70 -14.43 3.33
CA PHE A 311 -9.69 -15.66 4.09
C PHE A 311 -8.35 -16.38 3.90
N VAL A 312 -7.70 -16.67 5.02
CA VAL A 312 -6.38 -17.32 5.07
C VAL A 312 -6.35 -18.34 6.21
N PRO A 313 -5.39 -19.28 6.23
CA PRO A 313 -5.21 -20.18 7.35
C PRO A 313 -5.04 -19.37 8.63
N LYS A 314 -5.75 -19.71 9.68
CA LYS A 314 -5.72 -18.88 10.89
C LYS A 314 -4.31 -18.75 11.44
N VAL A 315 -3.56 -19.84 11.46
CA VAL A 315 -2.14 -19.83 11.84
C VAL A 315 -1.26 -18.98 10.92
N TRP A 316 -1.66 -18.74 9.68
CA TRP A 316 -0.97 -17.80 8.77
C TRP A 316 -0.98 -16.39 9.34
N VAL A 317 -2.11 -15.93 9.89
CA VAL A 317 -2.24 -14.56 10.43
C VAL A 317 -1.19 -14.27 11.49
N ARG A 318 -0.89 -15.27 12.33
CA ARG A 318 0.20 -15.20 13.30
C ARG A 318 1.56 -15.32 12.64
N THR A 319 1.77 -16.35 11.83
CA THR A 319 3.06 -16.65 11.18
C THR A 319 3.55 -15.49 10.32
N LYS A 320 2.64 -14.74 9.70
CA LYS A 320 2.94 -13.60 8.86
C LYS A 320 3.86 -12.56 9.53
N PHE A 321 3.68 -12.31 10.84
CA PHE A 321 4.54 -11.38 11.59
C PHE A 321 6.01 -11.80 11.63
N VAL A 322 6.34 -13.07 11.43
CA VAL A 322 7.71 -13.59 11.52
C VAL A 322 8.28 -14.05 10.18
N VAL A 323 7.49 -14.00 9.11
CA VAL A 323 7.93 -14.43 7.77
C VAL A 323 7.76 -13.36 6.69
N ASP A 324 6.79 -12.44 6.87
CA ASP A 324 6.57 -11.33 5.94
C ASP A 324 7.31 -10.09 6.42
N GLN A 325 8.30 -9.71 5.63
CA GLN A 325 9.07 -8.49 5.81
C GLN A 325 8.19 -7.22 5.78
N GLY A 326 7.02 -7.24 5.14
CA GLY A 326 6.07 -6.13 5.08
C GLY A 326 5.50 -5.71 6.43
N TYR A 327 5.76 -6.49 7.48
CA TYR A 327 5.45 -6.18 8.88
C TYR A 327 6.62 -5.54 9.64
N ASP A 328 7.77 -5.35 9.00
CA ASP A 328 8.78 -4.41 9.51
C ASP A 328 8.17 -3.00 9.46
N MET A 329 8.29 -2.24 10.55
CA MET A 329 7.62 -0.93 10.76
C MET A 329 8.11 0.20 9.85
N ALA A 330 8.58 -0.10 8.64
CA ALA A 330 9.13 0.91 7.77
C ALA A 330 9.07 0.47 6.31
N THR A 331 7.96 0.79 5.63
CA THR A 331 8.06 0.93 4.17
C THR A 331 8.98 2.11 3.81
N ILE A 332 9.07 3.14 4.67
CA ILE A 332 9.86 4.36 4.45
C ILE A 332 11.38 4.12 4.58
N GLN A 333 11.86 3.32 5.54
CA GLN A 333 13.30 3.00 5.66
C GLN A 333 13.83 2.21 4.46
N ARG A 334 12.99 1.39 3.81
CA ARG A 334 13.39 0.56 2.65
C ARG A 334 13.78 1.37 1.42
N LEU A 335 13.30 2.60 1.29
CA LEU A 335 13.50 3.42 0.09
C LEU A 335 14.42 4.62 0.31
N ASN A 336 14.76 4.94 1.57
CA ASN A 336 15.64 6.05 1.87
C ASN A 336 16.43 5.82 3.16
N VAL A 337 17.63 5.25 3.02
CA VAL A 337 18.62 5.06 4.10
C VAL A 337 18.99 6.35 4.82
N LYS A 338 18.70 7.53 4.25
CA LYS A 338 18.97 8.85 4.86
C LYS A 338 17.83 9.39 5.74
N LEU A 339 16.65 8.77 5.70
CA LEU A 339 15.52 9.17 6.55
C LEU A 339 15.50 8.31 7.81
N HIS A 340 16.21 8.76 8.84
CA HIS A 340 16.10 8.19 10.18
C HIS A 340 14.67 8.39 10.69
N THR A 341 13.85 7.34 10.64
CA THR A 341 12.45 7.38 11.10
C THR A 341 12.34 7.49 12.62
N GLY A 342 13.45 7.35 13.36
CA GLY A 342 13.43 7.27 14.83
C GLY A 342 13.03 5.89 15.36
N ILE A 343 12.86 4.89 14.48
CA ILE A 343 12.48 3.53 14.85
C ILE A 343 13.73 2.66 14.87
N HIS A 344 14.12 2.21 16.06
CA HIS A 344 15.26 1.30 16.25
C HIS A 344 14.92 -0.14 15.82
N ASN A 345 15.94 -0.93 15.48
CA ASN A 345 15.76 -2.34 15.11
C ASN A 345 15.11 -3.16 16.24
N ASP A 346 15.53 -2.93 17.48
CA ASP A 346 14.95 -3.59 18.66
C ASP A 346 13.46 -3.30 18.82
N ASP A 347 13.02 -2.11 18.41
CA ASP A 347 11.61 -1.74 18.41
C ASP A 347 10.82 -2.55 17.38
N VAL A 348 11.36 -2.72 16.16
CA VAL A 348 10.76 -3.56 15.10
C VAL A 348 10.67 -5.02 15.54
N LEU A 349 11.76 -5.55 16.09
CA LEU A 349 11.81 -6.90 16.64
C LEU A 349 10.79 -7.07 17.76
N LYS A 350 10.76 -6.13 18.71
CA LYS A 350 9.82 -6.14 19.82
C LYS A 350 8.38 -6.14 19.32
N TYR A 351 8.03 -5.30 18.36
CA TYR A 351 6.69 -5.27 17.77
C TYR A 351 6.29 -6.61 17.15
N ARG A 352 7.12 -7.14 16.24
CA ARG A 352 6.84 -8.39 15.50
C ARG A 352 6.73 -9.58 16.42
N TRP A 353 7.73 -9.77 17.28
CA TRP A 353 7.82 -10.92 18.17
C TRP A 353 6.81 -10.86 19.31
N SER A 354 6.53 -9.67 19.86
CA SER A 354 5.49 -9.54 20.90
C SER A 354 4.10 -9.82 20.33
N THR A 355 3.84 -9.40 19.10
CA THR A 355 2.58 -9.72 18.41
C THR A 355 2.49 -11.21 18.10
N TYR A 356 3.53 -11.80 17.49
CA TYR A 356 3.60 -13.24 17.20
C TYR A 356 3.42 -14.12 18.44
N ARG A 357 4.13 -13.80 19.54
CA ARG A 357 4.03 -14.52 20.82
C ARG A 357 2.65 -14.32 21.45
N GLY A 358 2.13 -13.10 21.43
CA GLY A 358 0.82 -12.75 21.97
C GLY A 358 -0.32 -13.46 21.24
N LEU A 359 -0.21 -13.63 19.92
CA LEU A 359 -1.15 -14.40 19.12
C LEU A 359 -1.00 -15.92 19.35
N GLY A 360 0.16 -16.41 19.80
CA GLY A 360 0.43 -17.86 19.98
C GLY A 360 -0.39 -18.58 21.05
N LYS A 361 -1.25 -17.88 21.77
CA LYS A 361 -2.25 -18.49 22.65
C LYS A 361 -3.38 -19.10 21.81
N ALA A 362 -4.22 -19.93 22.43
CA ALA A 362 -5.48 -20.30 21.78
C ALA A 362 -6.22 -19.01 21.37
N PRO A 363 -6.65 -18.87 20.10
CA PRO A 363 -6.86 -19.96 19.16
C PRO A 363 -5.89 -20.02 17.95
N TYR A 364 -4.67 -19.48 18.02
CA TYR A 364 -3.62 -19.61 16.96
C TYR A 364 -2.48 -20.55 17.36
N ASN A 365 -2.73 -21.45 18.30
CA ASN A 365 -1.72 -22.29 18.94
C ASN A 365 -1.18 -23.38 18.00
N MET A 366 -0.15 -23.04 17.20
CA MET A 366 0.76 -23.97 16.49
C MET A 366 2.12 -23.27 16.26
N PRO A 367 2.94 -23.04 17.31
CA PRO A 367 4.23 -22.35 17.19
C PRO A 367 5.22 -22.99 16.21
N GLU A 368 5.09 -24.30 15.96
CA GLU A 368 5.86 -25.07 15.01
C GLU A 368 5.66 -24.64 13.56
N ILE A 369 4.51 -24.06 13.21
CA ILE A 369 4.18 -23.64 11.83
C ILE A 369 5.22 -22.65 11.26
N LYS A 370 5.83 -21.79 12.11
CA LYS A 370 6.94 -20.93 11.66
C LYS A 370 8.09 -21.75 11.06
N ASN A 371 8.50 -22.80 11.76
CA ASN A 371 9.63 -23.63 11.33
C ASN A 371 9.24 -24.47 10.11
N LEU A 372 8.02 -24.99 10.08
CA LEU A 372 7.47 -25.72 8.94
C LEU A 372 7.40 -24.83 7.69
N TYR A 373 7.05 -23.56 7.86
CA TYR A 373 7.01 -22.59 6.75
C TYR A 373 8.38 -22.41 6.10
N TRP A 374 9.44 -22.19 6.89
CA TRP A 374 10.78 -22.02 6.34
C TRP A 374 11.31 -23.29 5.66
N LYS A 375 10.95 -24.48 6.18
CA LYS A 375 11.25 -25.74 5.50
C LYS A 375 10.51 -25.88 4.17
N ALA A 376 9.24 -25.48 4.13
CA ALA A 376 8.43 -25.49 2.92
C ALA A 376 8.89 -24.44 1.89
N ASN A 377 9.60 -23.40 2.33
CA ASN A 377 10.01 -22.26 1.50
C ASN A 377 11.53 -21.98 1.60
N PRO A 378 12.40 -22.92 1.17
CA PRO A 378 13.84 -22.85 1.41
C PRO A 378 14.53 -21.70 0.66
N MET A 379 13.98 -21.27 -0.48
CA MET A 379 14.49 -20.11 -1.24
C MET A 379 14.27 -18.82 -0.47
N ASN A 380 13.05 -18.62 0.07
CA ASN A 380 12.75 -17.48 0.93
C ASN A 380 13.56 -17.52 2.23
N ALA A 381 13.75 -18.70 2.83
CA ALA A 381 14.59 -18.86 4.02
C ALA A 381 16.04 -18.40 3.73
N ARG A 382 16.62 -18.80 2.60
CA ARG A 382 17.97 -18.37 2.20
C ARG A 382 18.04 -16.86 1.98
N ALA A 383 17.05 -16.27 1.32
CA ALA A 383 17.00 -14.83 1.07
C ALA A 383 16.84 -14.01 2.35
N MET A 384 16.12 -14.54 3.35
CA MET A 384 15.87 -13.87 4.63
C MET A 384 17.00 -14.07 5.65
N GLY A 385 17.88 -15.06 5.47
CA GLY A 385 18.99 -15.28 6.39
C GLY A 385 18.59 -15.84 7.76
N GLU A 386 19.58 -16.34 8.49
CA GLU A 386 19.37 -17.08 9.74
C GLU A 386 18.88 -16.18 10.88
N GLU A 387 19.39 -14.95 10.99
CA GLU A 387 18.99 -14.01 12.04
C GLU A 387 17.51 -13.63 11.98
N PHE A 388 16.99 -13.40 10.77
CA PHE A 388 15.55 -13.13 10.58
C PHE A 388 14.70 -14.33 10.97
N ILE A 389 15.09 -15.54 10.52
CA ILE A 389 14.38 -16.79 10.80
C ILE A 389 14.33 -17.08 12.31
N ASN A 390 15.45 -16.85 13.00
CA ASN A 390 15.59 -17.06 14.44
C ASN A 390 14.98 -15.94 15.26
N GLY A 391 14.70 -14.78 14.64
CA GLY A 391 14.11 -13.64 15.31
C GLY A 391 15.08 -12.76 16.06
N THR A 392 16.36 -12.88 15.74
CA THR A 392 17.44 -12.06 16.28
C THR A 392 17.77 -10.87 15.37
N GLY A 393 17.24 -10.84 14.13
CA GLY A 393 17.42 -9.76 13.18
C GLY A 393 16.16 -9.38 12.40
N THR A 394 16.21 -8.23 11.71
CA THR A 394 15.15 -7.73 10.82
C THR A 394 15.63 -7.78 9.36
N PHE A 395 14.72 -7.68 8.38
CA PHE A 395 15.16 -7.67 6.97
C PHE A 395 15.95 -6.39 6.64
N ILE A 396 15.69 -5.31 7.38
CA ILE A 396 16.42 -4.04 7.28
C ILE A 396 17.93 -4.26 7.47
N TYR A 397 18.33 -5.20 8.33
CA TYR A 397 19.73 -5.55 8.60
C TYR A 397 20.44 -6.24 7.42
N ILE A 398 19.70 -6.85 6.48
CA ILE A 398 20.29 -7.66 5.40
C ILE A 398 20.73 -6.79 4.21
N ILE A 399 20.19 -5.57 4.09
CA ILE A 399 20.43 -4.68 2.94
C ILE A 399 20.94 -3.29 3.36
N ALA A 400 20.66 -2.83 4.58
CA ALA A 400 21.27 -1.60 5.06
C ALA A 400 22.75 -1.88 5.35
N GLU A 401 23.65 -1.15 4.70
CA GLU A 401 25.02 -0.98 5.18
C GLU A 401 24.94 -0.67 6.68
N ASP A 402 25.74 -1.38 7.48
CA ASP A 402 25.80 -1.27 8.94
C ASP A 402 25.68 0.21 9.34
N GLU A 403 24.72 0.54 10.21
CA GLU A 403 24.46 1.92 10.62
C GLU A 403 25.75 2.60 11.11
N ASP A 404 26.62 1.83 11.78
CA ASP A 404 27.92 2.29 12.21
C ASP A 404 28.88 2.51 11.05
N ALA A 405 28.84 1.69 9.99
CA ALA A 405 29.62 1.88 8.78
C ALA A 405 29.14 3.11 7.96
N VAL A 406 27.82 3.35 7.89
CA VAL A 406 27.26 4.55 7.25
C VAL A 406 27.61 5.80 8.06
N ARG A 407 27.48 5.76 9.39
CA ARG A 407 27.87 6.86 10.28
C ARG A 407 29.36 7.15 10.20
N GLU A 408 30.20 6.11 10.15
CA GLU A 408 31.64 6.23 9.96
C GLU A 408 32.01 6.78 8.57
N GLN A 409 31.26 6.40 7.53
CA GLN A 409 31.42 6.98 6.21
C GLN A 409 31.02 8.47 6.19
N GLU A 410 29.91 8.85 6.81
CA GLU A 410 29.49 10.24 6.91
C GLU A 410 30.49 11.09 7.68
N LEU A 411 31.06 10.56 8.78
CA LEU A 411 32.15 11.20 9.52
C LEU A 411 33.38 11.40 8.62
N ARG A 412 33.80 10.37 7.88
CA ARG A 412 34.92 10.47 6.92
C ARG A 412 34.66 11.51 5.83
N GLU A 413 33.45 11.54 5.26
CA GLU A 413 33.05 12.53 4.25
C GLU A 413 33.01 13.96 4.82
N GLN A 414 32.58 14.13 6.07
CA GLN A 414 32.59 15.43 6.76
C GLN A 414 34.02 15.91 7.05
N GLU A 415 34.89 15.02 7.51
CA GLU A 415 36.31 15.31 7.74
C GLU A 415 37.04 15.66 6.44
N GLU A 416 36.74 14.96 5.35
CA GLU A 416 37.28 15.26 4.03
C GLU A 416 36.79 16.61 3.51
N LYS A 417 35.49 16.93 3.66
CA LYS A 417 34.96 18.26 3.34
C LYS A 417 35.58 19.36 4.20
N ALA A 418 35.85 19.10 5.48
CA ALA A 418 36.52 20.04 6.36
C ALA A 418 37.97 20.30 5.92
N ARG A 419 38.71 19.25 5.53
CA ARG A 419 40.07 19.35 4.97
C ARG A 419 40.11 20.12 3.65
N ASN A 420 39.11 19.94 2.80
CA ASN A 420 39.05 20.54 1.46
C ASN A 420 38.38 21.92 1.44
N ARG A 421 37.98 22.49 2.59
CA ARG A 421 37.47 23.86 2.63
C ARG A 421 38.62 24.83 2.35
N PRO A 422 38.55 25.66 1.30
CA PRO A 422 39.56 26.68 1.06
C PRO A 422 39.62 27.61 2.27
N HIS A 423 40.82 27.81 2.80
CA HIS A 423 41.06 28.82 3.83
C HIS A 423 40.57 30.16 3.27
N ARG A 424 39.53 30.72 3.89
CA ARG A 424 39.16 32.12 3.66
C ARG A 424 40.30 32.97 4.24
N GLY A 425 41.23 33.34 3.36
CA GLY A 425 42.18 34.42 3.60
C GLY A 425 41.48 35.77 3.60
#